data_AF-A0A821NGS8-F1
#
_entry.id   AF-A0A821NGS8-F1
#
_cell.length_a   1.000
_cell.length_b   1.000
_cell.length_c   1.000
_cell.angle_alpha   90.00
_cell.angle_beta   90.00
_cell.angle_gamma   90.00
#
_symmetry.space_group_name_H-M   'P 1'
#
loop_
_entity.id
_entity.type
_entity.pdbx_description
1 polymer ?
#
loop_
_entity_poly.entity_id
_entity_poly.type
_entity_poly.pdbx_seq_one_letter_code
_entity_poly.pdbx_strand_id
1 'polypeptide(L)' 'GSIENAKNVFNLVVDRDTITYNAMINAFGLNGMGSQAAELYREMPNNLRDHVSQICVLNA' A
#
# COMPACT_ATOMS: atom_id res chain seq x y z
N GLY A 1 10.03 0.21 -13.21
CA GLY A 1 8.99 -0.82 -13.09
C GLY A 1 7.63 -0.15 -13.18
N SER A 2 6.64 -0.78 -13.81
CA SER A 2 5.27 -0.25 -13.87
C SER A 2 4.52 -0.58 -12.57
N ILE A 3 3.67 0.35 -12.12
CA ILE A 3 2.73 0.13 -11.00
C ILE A 3 1.84 -1.10 -11.24
N GLU A 4 1.55 -1.40 -12.50
CA GLU A 4 0.75 -2.54 -12.92
C GLU A 4 1.44 -3.87 -12.61
N ASN A 5 2.76 -3.95 -12.82
CA ASN A 5 3.54 -5.12 -12.43
C ASN A 5 3.62 -5.27 -10.91
N ALA A 6 3.78 -4.15 -10.18
CA ALA A 6 3.78 -4.16 -8.73
C ALA A 6 2.43 -4.67 -8.18
N LYS A 7 1.31 -4.23 -8.77
CA LYS A 7 -0.03 -4.71 -8.43
C LYS A 7 -0.22 -6.19 -8.73
N ASN A 8 0.30 -6.68 -9.86
CA ASN A 8 0.26 -8.10 -10.19
C ASN A 8 1.04 -8.94 -9.15
N VAL A 9 2.24 -8.50 -8.76
CA VAL A 9 3.02 -9.18 -7.71
C VAL A 9 2.28 -9.12 -6.38
N PHE A 10 1.74 -7.97 -6.00
CA PHE A 10 0.94 -7.80 -4.78
C PHE A 10 -0.25 -8.77 -4.75
N ASN A 11 -0.92 -8.99 -5.89
CA ASN A 11 -2.03 -9.92 -6.00
C ASN A 11 -1.59 -11.40 -5.87
N LEU A 12 -0.35 -11.73 -6.25
CA LEU A 12 0.21 -13.08 -6.11
C LEU A 12 0.69 -13.40 -4.69
N VAL A 13 0.95 -12.40 -3.85
CA VAL A 13 1.31 -12.61 -2.44
C VAL A 13 0.08 -13.06 -1.66
N VAL A 14 0.08 -14.32 -1.19
CA VAL A 14 -1.04 -14.92 -0.45
C VAL A 14 -1.08 -14.40 1.00
N ASP A 15 0.08 -14.32 1.64
CA ASP A 15 0.23 -13.82 3.01
C ASP A 15 0.88 -12.44 2.97
N ARG A 16 0.05 -11.40 3.02
CA ARG A 16 0.49 -10.01 2.91
C ARG A 16 0.70 -9.46 4.31
N ASP A 17 1.91 -8.99 4.57
CA ASP A 17 2.27 -8.29 5.79
C ASP A 17 2.15 -6.77 5.64
N THR A 18 2.37 -6.04 6.75
CA THR A 18 2.39 -4.58 6.78
C THR A 18 3.35 -3.99 5.74
N ILE A 19 4.50 -4.63 5.51
CA ILE A 19 5.52 -4.17 4.57
C ILE A 19 4.98 -4.24 3.13
N THR A 20 4.32 -5.33 2.77
CA THR A 20 3.72 -5.56 1.44
C THR A 20 2.67 -4.51 1.11
N TYR A 21 1.78 -4.19 2.06
CA TYR A 21 0.79 -3.12 1.90
C TYR A 21 1.45 -1.75 1.78
N ASN A 22 2.40 -1.42 2.67
CA ASN A 22 3.09 -0.13 2.66
C ASN A 22 3.87 0.10 1.36
N ALA A 23 4.55 -0.92 0.84
CA ALA A 23 5.26 -0.84 -0.43
C ALA A 23 4.30 -0.49 -1.59
N MET A 24 3.12 -1.11 -1.63
CA MET A 24 2.13 -0.87 -2.66
C MET A 24 1.43 0.49 -2.52
N ILE A 25 1.10 0.90 -1.29
CA ILE A 25 0.55 2.24 -0.98
C ILE A 25 1.53 3.33 -1.41
N ASN A 26 2.83 3.19 -1.08
CA ASN A 26 3.86 4.14 -1.49
C ASN A 26 4.03 4.16 -3.01
N ALA A 27 4.02 3.00 -3.67
CA ALA A 27 4.08 2.92 -5.12
C ALA A 27 2.89 3.67 -5.77
N PHE A 28 1.67 3.54 -5.24
CA PHE A 28 0.53 4.33 -5.71
C PHE A 28 0.71 5.84 -5.46
N GLY A 29 1.21 6.23 -4.29
CA GLY A 29 1.50 7.64 -3.96
C GLY A 29 2.49 8.28 -4.92
N LEU A 30 3.61 7.61 -5.22
CA LEU A 30 4.64 8.08 -6.15
C LEU A 30 4.16 8.20 -7.60
N ASN A 31 3.11 7.45 -7.98
CA ASN A 31 2.50 7.51 -9.31
C ASN A 31 1.31 8.49 -9.38
N GLY A 32 1.06 9.30 -8.35
CA GLY A 32 -0.06 10.22 -8.30
C GLY A 32 -1.43 9.54 -8.12
N MET A 33 -1.44 8.25 -7.77
CA MET A 33 -2.63 7.42 -7.61
C MET A 33 -3.09 7.40 -6.14
N GLY A 34 -3.15 8.57 -5.50
CA GLY A 34 -3.46 8.69 -4.07
C GLY A 34 -4.80 8.06 -3.65
N SER A 35 -5.79 8.08 -4.52
CA SER A 35 -7.08 7.41 -4.28
C SER A 35 -6.95 5.90 -4.12
N GLN A 36 -6.12 5.26 -4.95
CA GLN A 36 -5.86 3.82 -4.88
C GLN A 36 -5.00 3.47 -3.66
N ALA A 37 -4.06 4.34 -3.30
CA ALA A 37 -3.29 4.20 -2.07
C ALA A 37 -4.21 4.21 -0.83
N ALA A 38 -5.18 5.14 -0.79
CA ALA A 38 -6.14 5.26 0.30
C ALA A 38 -7.13 4.09 0.35
N GLU A 39 -7.58 3.59 -0.80
CA GLU A 39 -8.42 2.40 -0.89
C GLU A 39 -7.69 1.17 -0.36
N LEU A 40 -6.45 0.94 -0.81
CA LEU A 40 -5.65 -0.19 -0.35
C LEU A 40 -5.35 -0.15 1.16
N TYR A 41 -5.13 1.06 1.70
CA TYR A 41 -5.00 1.25 3.14
C TYR A 41 -6.28 0.90 3.92
N ARG A 42 -7.46 1.12 3.34
CA ARG A 42 -8.74 0.74 3.96
C ARG A 42 -8.95 -0.78 3.93
N GLU A 43 -8.49 -1.45 2.88
CA GLU A 43 -8.55 -2.91 2.75
C GLU A 43 -7.58 -3.65 3.67
N MET A 44 -6.54 -2.97 4.15
CA MET A 44 -5.55 -3.53 5.05
C MET A 44 -6.21 -4.02 6.36
N PRO A 45 -5.99 -5.30 6.75
CA PRO A 45 -6.55 -5.87 7.97
C PRO A 45 -6.19 -5.06 9.22
N ASN A 46 -7.15 -4.90 10.14
CA ASN A 46 -6.96 -4.10 11.36
C ASN A 46 -5.79 -4.58 12.24
N ASN A 47 -5.47 -5.87 12.21
CA ASN A 47 -4.34 -6.46 12.94
C ASN A 47 -2.97 -6.16 12.29
N LEU A 48 -2.95 -5.82 11.01
CA LEU A 48 -1.74 -5.39 10.29
C LEU A 48 -1.59 -3.88 10.26
N ARG A 49 -2.65 -3.14 10.60
CA ARG A 49 -2.63 -1.68 10.76
C ARG A 49 -1.91 -1.30 12.07
N ASP A 50 -0.69 -1.78 12.25
CA ASP A 50 0.22 -1.32 13.28
C ASP A 50 0.82 0.04 12.88
N HIS A 51 1.27 0.81 13.87
CA HIS A 51 1.47 2.27 13.86
C HIS A 51 2.34 2.89 12.74
N VAL A 52 2.90 2.10 11.83
CA VAL A 52 3.75 2.54 10.71
C VAL A 52 2.95 3.23 9.59
N SER A 53 1.62 3.11 9.56
CA SER A 53 0.79 3.73 8.53
C SER A 53 0.57 5.26 8.67
N GLN A 54 1.11 5.91 9.71
CA GLN A 54 1.02 7.38 9.83
C GLN A 54 2.09 8.15 9.03
N ILE A 55 3.17 7.49 8.58
CA ILE A 55 4.30 8.21 7.96
C ILE A 55 3.99 8.69 6.52
N CYS A 56 3.02 8.08 5.82
CA CYS A 56 2.64 8.53 4.47
C CYS A 56 1.53 9.59 4.43
N VAL A 57 0.78 9.83 5.52
CA VAL A 57 -0.34 10.78 5.52
C VAL A 57 0.09 12.17 6.02
N LEU A 58 1.16 12.29 6.81
CA LEU A 58 1.55 13.54 7.48
C LEU A 58 2.63 14.37 6.76
N ASN A 59 3.21 13.90 5.65
CA ASN A 59 4.24 14.64 4.90
C ASN A 59 3.73 15.20 3.55
N ALA A 60 2.40 15.35 3.40
CA ALA A 60 1.77 16.06 2.30
C ALA A 60 1.48 17.52 2.65
#